data_AF-A0A6J4NWF3-F1
#
_entry.id   AF-A0A6J4NWF3-F1
#
_cell.length_a   1.000
_cell.length_b   1.000
_cell.length_c   1.000
_cell.angle_alpha   90.00
_cell.angle_beta   90.00
_cell.angle_gamma   90.00
#
_symmetry.space_group_name_H-M   'P 1'
#
loop_
_entity.id
_entity.type
_entity.pdbx_description
1 polymer ?
#
loop_
_entity_poly.entity_id
_entity_poly.type
_entity_poly.pdbx_seq_one_letter_code
_entity_poly.pdbx_strand_id
1 'polypeptide(L)'
;MESKLWPQEQKEIPWADIKRRAATDPSWVWHHPRALDDLKEEAIRRETWREIGDGYVERGPFPKPRTNVMFQELTRDPNTGVVTLRVKPLHADTVYYSYDGPATTSSSKLDAYDLETDALWISCLAVDSTGERETGQPQMWTNTLEVKYRLFRQGEERMCELRAIPSGDIRYTVDGSSLEISGHRYAQPFAVPDGTKLILAQAQGQNMVSRELRVEISDEDHDYVRIDASVPAIWRRRLERDSTAETYEFLEVVEKYSAVLGGLQINIGKESRWITFAADEQTFQSPAEVRQLASLFREVIPSGVVALTIEAMKFDQGGDLQEFAGELRASLEADEVEQ
;
A
#
# COMPACT_ATOMS: atom_id res chain seq x y z
N MET A 1 -1.03 7.87 -55.79
CA MET A 1 -2.23 8.74 -55.71
C MET A 1 -1.92 9.97 -54.88
N GLU A 2 -1.35 9.82 -53.69
CA GLU A 2 -0.94 10.93 -52.82
C GLU A 2 0.10 11.87 -53.45
N SER A 3 1.06 11.33 -54.22
CA SER A 3 2.05 12.13 -54.99
C SER A 3 1.45 13.01 -56.09
N LYS A 4 0.18 12.79 -56.49
CA LYS A 4 -0.55 13.64 -57.42
C LYS A 4 -1.37 14.72 -56.72
N LEU A 5 -1.78 14.49 -55.47
CA LEU A 5 -2.61 15.40 -54.69
C LEU A 5 -1.78 16.49 -54.00
N TRP A 6 -0.60 16.12 -53.53
CA TRP A 6 0.27 17.02 -52.79
C TRP A 6 1.36 17.59 -53.69
N PRO A 7 1.59 18.91 -53.66
CA PRO A 7 2.75 19.51 -54.31
C PRO A 7 4.04 18.89 -53.78
N GLN A 8 5.05 18.80 -54.65
CA GLN A 8 6.39 18.40 -54.20
C GLN A 8 6.86 19.40 -53.12
N GLU A 9 7.38 18.86 -52.01
CA GLU A 9 7.93 19.61 -50.86
C GLU A 9 6.93 20.31 -49.91
N GLN A 10 5.64 20.45 -50.25
CA GLN A 10 4.66 21.02 -49.32
C GLN A 10 4.12 19.96 -48.35
N LYS A 11 4.18 20.27 -47.04
CA LYS A 11 3.55 19.48 -45.98
C LYS A 11 2.17 19.99 -45.58
N GLU A 12 1.90 21.28 -45.81
CA GLU A 12 0.67 21.96 -45.42
C GLU A 12 0.08 22.70 -46.62
N ILE A 13 -1.24 22.60 -46.81
CA ILE A 13 -1.95 23.25 -47.92
C ILE A 13 -3.44 23.44 -47.61
N PRO A 14 -4.10 24.51 -48.10
CA PRO A 14 -5.56 24.61 -48.07
C PRO A 14 -6.22 23.42 -48.78
N TRP A 15 -7.23 22.82 -48.15
CA TRP A 15 -7.99 21.72 -48.76
C TRP A 15 -8.63 22.12 -50.10
N ALA A 16 -9.07 23.38 -50.20
CA ALA A 16 -9.61 23.95 -51.43
C ALA A 16 -8.61 23.96 -52.59
N ASP A 17 -7.30 24.11 -52.31
CA ASP A 17 -6.26 24.09 -53.33
C ASP A 17 -5.93 22.67 -53.80
N ILE A 18 -6.04 21.67 -52.92
CA ILE A 18 -6.00 20.25 -53.33
C ILE A 18 -7.16 19.95 -54.28
N LYS A 19 -8.40 20.32 -53.94
CA LYS A 19 -9.57 20.11 -54.82
C LYS A 19 -9.40 20.81 -56.17
N ARG A 20 -8.91 22.04 -56.16
CA ARG A 20 -8.67 22.83 -57.39
C ARG A 20 -7.63 22.16 -58.28
N ARG A 21 -6.51 21.71 -57.70
CA ARG A 21 -5.46 20.99 -58.43
C ARG A 21 -5.97 19.70 -59.04
N ALA A 22 -6.71 18.90 -58.27
CA ALA A 22 -7.32 17.66 -58.75
C ALA A 22 -8.31 17.91 -59.89
N ALA A 23 -9.09 19.00 -59.84
CA ALA A 23 -10.02 19.38 -60.92
C ALA A 23 -9.32 19.84 -62.21
N THR A 24 -8.09 20.37 -62.11
CA THR A 24 -7.31 20.85 -63.27
C THR A 24 -6.43 19.79 -63.91
N ASP A 25 -6.22 18.64 -63.26
CA ASP A 25 -5.35 17.57 -63.76
C ASP A 25 -6.17 16.56 -64.60
N PRO A 26 -5.98 16.53 -65.94
CA PRO A 26 -6.76 15.65 -66.82
C PRO A 26 -6.39 14.16 -66.67
N SER A 27 -5.37 13.83 -65.86
CA SER A 27 -4.99 12.45 -65.57
C SER A 27 -5.88 11.77 -64.51
N TRP A 28 -6.82 12.50 -63.91
CA TRP A 28 -7.83 11.96 -63.01
C TRP A 28 -9.00 11.37 -63.80
N VAL A 29 -9.34 10.12 -63.48
CA VAL A 29 -10.58 9.50 -63.99
C VAL A 29 -11.77 10.15 -63.28
N TRP A 30 -12.92 10.21 -63.96
CA TRP A 30 -14.20 10.61 -63.37
C TRP A 30 -14.46 9.84 -62.08
N HIS A 31 -14.53 10.56 -60.97
CA HIS A 31 -14.78 10.02 -59.64
C HIS A 31 -16.03 10.65 -59.04
N HIS A 32 -16.59 10.00 -58.03
CA HIS A 32 -17.74 10.54 -57.31
C HIS A 32 -17.39 11.93 -56.73
N PRO A 33 -18.30 12.93 -56.75
CA PRO A 33 -18.00 14.30 -56.29
C PRO A 33 -17.45 14.39 -54.86
N ARG A 34 -17.80 13.42 -54.00
CA ARG A 34 -17.31 13.33 -52.61
C ARG A 34 -16.00 12.57 -52.43
N ALA A 35 -15.47 11.91 -53.46
CA ALA A 35 -14.35 10.96 -53.30
C ALA A 35 -13.10 11.58 -52.67
N LEU A 36 -12.83 12.87 -52.93
CA LEU A 36 -11.71 13.59 -52.29
C LEU A 36 -12.00 13.89 -50.82
N ASP A 37 -13.23 14.29 -50.49
CA ASP A 37 -13.61 14.57 -49.11
C ASP A 37 -13.61 13.28 -48.26
N ASP A 38 -14.14 12.18 -48.80
CA ASP A 38 -14.12 10.88 -48.13
C ASP A 38 -12.67 10.37 -47.96
N LEU A 39 -11.76 10.68 -48.92
CA LEU A 39 -10.32 10.42 -48.79
C LEU A 39 -9.69 11.25 -47.66
N LYS A 40 -10.02 12.55 -47.57
CA LYS A 40 -9.53 13.43 -46.49
C LYS A 40 -9.99 12.87 -45.15
N GLU A 41 -11.27 12.56 -44.99
CA GLU A 41 -11.85 12.00 -43.77
C GLU A 41 -11.13 10.70 -43.37
N GLU A 42 -10.90 9.79 -44.32
CA GLU A 42 -10.19 8.55 -44.06
C GLU A 42 -8.70 8.76 -43.72
N ALA A 43 -8.02 9.68 -44.39
CA ALA A 43 -6.62 10.00 -44.15
C ALA A 43 -6.40 10.69 -42.80
N ILE A 44 -7.35 11.51 -42.36
CA ILE A 44 -7.38 12.09 -41.01
C ILE A 44 -7.67 11.01 -39.98
N ARG A 45 -8.65 10.13 -40.23
CA ARG A 45 -8.99 9.01 -39.33
C ARG A 45 -7.82 8.06 -39.11
N ARG A 46 -6.98 7.85 -40.12
CA ARG A 46 -5.76 7.03 -40.06
C ARG A 46 -4.55 7.77 -39.50
N GLU A 47 -4.71 9.03 -39.09
CA GLU A 47 -3.63 9.93 -38.62
C GLU A 47 -2.48 10.10 -39.63
N THR A 48 -2.73 9.79 -40.91
CA THR A 48 -1.77 10.05 -41.99
C THR A 48 -1.76 11.52 -42.39
N TRP A 49 -2.92 12.20 -42.28
CA TRP A 49 -3.08 13.65 -42.43
C TRP A 49 -3.68 14.24 -41.15
N ARG A 50 -3.51 15.55 -40.94
CA ARG A 50 -4.13 16.34 -39.84
C ARG A 50 -4.79 17.57 -40.41
N GLU A 51 -5.95 17.95 -39.89
CA GLU A 51 -6.55 19.25 -40.17
C GLU A 51 -5.95 20.28 -39.23
N ILE A 52 -5.24 21.23 -39.81
CA ILE A 52 -4.72 22.41 -39.12
C ILE A 52 -5.69 23.55 -39.48
N GLY A 53 -6.02 24.41 -38.51
CA GLY A 53 -7.15 25.35 -38.60
C GLY A 53 -7.27 26.15 -39.92
N ASP A 54 -8.44 26.77 -40.12
CA ASP A 54 -8.76 27.57 -41.33
C ASP A 54 -8.77 26.76 -42.64
N GLY A 55 -9.11 25.47 -42.57
CA GLY A 55 -9.33 24.61 -43.74
C GLY A 55 -8.04 24.09 -44.39
N TYR A 56 -6.93 24.12 -43.66
CA TYR A 56 -5.65 23.54 -44.10
C TYR A 56 -5.55 22.07 -43.71
N VAL A 57 -4.79 21.32 -44.50
CA VAL A 57 -4.45 19.93 -44.21
C VAL A 57 -2.93 19.79 -44.22
N GLU A 58 -2.41 19.09 -43.23
CA GLU A 58 -1.01 18.69 -43.10
C GLU A 58 -0.87 17.19 -43.41
N ARG A 59 0.16 16.77 -44.17
CA ARG A 59 0.49 15.35 -44.37
C ARG A 59 1.71 14.91 -43.57
N GLY A 60 1.71 13.65 -43.17
CA GLY A 60 2.86 12.99 -42.56
C GLY A 60 4.09 12.85 -43.48
N PRO A 61 5.19 12.25 -42.98
CA PRO A 61 5.28 11.64 -41.65
C PRO A 61 5.33 12.71 -40.53
N PHE A 62 4.47 12.52 -39.52
CA PHE A 62 4.50 13.31 -38.29
C PHE A 62 5.60 12.79 -37.35
N PRO A 63 6.11 13.62 -36.42
CA PRO A 63 7.00 13.15 -35.37
C PRO A 63 6.38 11.95 -34.65
N LYS A 64 7.17 10.89 -34.44
CA LYS A 64 6.73 9.73 -33.65
C LYS A 64 6.35 10.22 -32.25
N PRO A 65 5.31 9.65 -31.60
CA PRO A 65 4.94 10.05 -30.26
C PRO A 65 6.11 9.82 -29.31
N ARG A 66 6.28 10.77 -28.39
CA ARG A 66 7.29 10.71 -27.33
C ARG A 66 7.05 9.52 -26.42
N THR A 67 8.12 9.05 -25.79
CA THR A 67 8.02 8.02 -24.76
C THR A 67 7.20 8.53 -23.57
N ASN A 68 6.49 7.64 -22.88
CA ASN A 68 5.74 7.99 -21.69
C ASN A 68 5.66 6.78 -20.72
N VAL A 69 5.22 7.02 -19.49
CA VAL A 69 4.98 5.98 -18.48
C VAL A 69 3.51 5.99 -18.11
N MET A 70 2.92 4.80 -17.99
CA MET A 70 1.58 4.62 -17.45
C MET A 70 1.66 3.80 -16.17
N PHE A 71 1.02 4.30 -15.12
CA PHE A 71 0.92 3.64 -13.82
C PHE A 71 -0.40 2.90 -13.68
N GLN A 72 -0.35 1.72 -13.10
CA GLN A 72 -1.53 0.93 -12.74
C GLN A 72 -1.30 0.30 -11.36
N GLU A 73 -2.06 0.73 -10.36
CA GLU A 73 -2.07 0.08 -9.05
C GLU A 73 -2.76 -1.28 -9.15
N LEU A 74 -2.08 -2.34 -8.74
CA LEU A 74 -2.63 -3.70 -8.76
C LEU A 74 -3.23 -4.06 -7.41
N THR A 75 -2.47 -3.87 -6.34
CA THR A 75 -2.84 -4.19 -4.97
C THR A 75 -2.23 -3.16 -4.02
N ARG A 76 -2.91 -2.90 -2.91
CA ARG A 76 -2.41 -2.09 -1.79
C ARG A 76 -2.76 -2.78 -0.48
N ASP A 77 -1.78 -2.95 0.39
CA ASP A 77 -2.03 -3.39 1.76
C ASP A 77 -2.55 -2.20 2.60
N PRO A 78 -3.77 -2.27 3.15
CA PRO A 78 -4.34 -1.18 3.93
C PRO A 78 -3.64 -0.93 5.26
N ASN A 79 -2.85 -1.88 5.80
CA ASN A 79 -2.20 -1.78 7.11
C ASN A 79 -0.76 -1.29 7.04
N THR A 80 -0.09 -1.48 5.90
CA THR A 80 1.29 -1.04 5.69
C THR A 80 1.39 0.09 4.66
N GLY A 81 0.41 0.20 3.76
CA GLY A 81 0.45 1.18 2.65
C GLY A 81 1.37 0.76 1.51
N VAL A 82 1.93 -0.45 1.56
CA VAL A 82 2.71 -1.06 0.48
C VAL A 82 1.80 -1.27 -0.73
N VAL A 83 2.25 -0.79 -1.89
CA VAL A 83 1.54 -0.90 -3.17
C VAL A 83 2.36 -1.74 -4.13
N THR A 84 1.69 -2.67 -4.82
CA THR A 84 2.23 -3.30 -6.03
C THR A 84 1.78 -2.47 -7.24
N LEU A 85 2.72 -1.72 -7.80
CA LEU A 85 2.53 -0.78 -8.89
C LEU A 85 3.06 -1.37 -10.20
N ARG A 86 2.19 -1.45 -11.22
CA ARG A 86 2.60 -1.80 -12.58
C ARG A 86 2.93 -0.53 -13.38
N VAL A 87 4.20 -0.38 -13.73
CA VAL A 87 4.80 0.74 -14.46
C VAL A 87 5.02 0.32 -15.91
N LYS A 88 4.07 0.67 -16.79
CA LYS A 88 4.12 0.31 -18.22
C LYS A 88 4.81 1.41 -19.05
N PRO A 89 5.90 1.13 -19.75
CA PRO A 89 6.43 2.07 -20.74
C PRO A 89 5.47 2.14 -21.95
N LEU A 90 5.24 3.36 -22.43
CA LEU A 90 4.53 3.65 -23.66
C LEU A 90 5.54 4.14 -24.69
N HIS A 91 5.57 3.47 -25.85
CA HIS A 91 6.50 3.77 -26.94
C HIS A 91 7.98 3.70 -26.54
N ALA A 92 8.33 2.87 -25.55
CA ALA A 92 9.66 2.70 -25.00
C ALA A 92 9.84 1.26 -24.49
N ASP A 93 11.08 0.86 -24.21
CA ASP A 93 11.46 -0.47 -23.70
C ASP A 93 12.08 -0.40 -22.30
N THR A 94 12.74 0.71 -21.96
CA THR A 94 13.43 0.90 -20.68
C THR A 94 12.73 1.94 -19.81
N VAL A 95 12.62 1.66 -18.50
CA VAL A 95 12.10 2.60 -17.51
C VAL A 95 13.15 2.85 -16.44
N TYR A 96 13.40 4.13 -16.14
CA TYR A 96 14.20 4.60 -15.02
C TYR A 96 13.28 5.17 -13.95
N TYR A 97 13.63 5.04 -12.67
CA TYR A 97 12.84 5.55 -11.57
C TYR A 97 13.69 6.21 -10.48
N SER A 98 13.09 7.14 -9.76
CA SER A 98 13.69 7.86 -8.64
C SER A 98 12.65 8.15 -7.56
N TYR A 99 13.09 8.07 -6.30
CA TYR A 99 12.34 8.57 -5.14
C TYR A 99 12.79 9.99 -4.73
N ASP A 100 13.91 10.47 -5.29
CA ASP A 100 14.57 11.72 -4.93
C ASP A 100 14.60 12.68 -6.12
N GLY A 101 13.43 13.22 -6.46
CA GLY A 101 13.27 14.15 -7.58
C GLY A 101 12.88 13.47 -8.90
N PRO A 102 12.78 14.25 -9.99
CA PRO A 102 12.42 13.74 -11.31
C PRO A 102 13.41 12.68 -11.80
N ALA A 103 12.92 11.54 -12.29
CA ALA A 103 13.76 10.47 -12.82
C ALA A 103 14.52 10.92 -14.06
N THR A 104 15.76 10.47 -14.19
CA THR A 104 16.63 10.72 -15.34
C THR A 104 17.24 9.41 -15.84
N THR A 105 17.97 9.46 -16.96
CA THR A 105 18.72 8.30 -17.47
C THR A 105 19.86 7.84 -16.57
N SER A 106 20.23 8.64 -15.56
CA SER A 106 21.20 8.26 -14.51
C SER A 106 20.54 7.69 -13.26
N SER A 107 19.21 7.68 -13.17
CA SER A 107 18.48 7.06 -12.06
C SER A 107 18.50 5.54 -12.16
N SER A 108 17.94 4.86 -11.17
CA SER A 108 17.86 3.39 -11.15
C SER A 108 17.00 2.88 -12.29
N LYS A 109 17.44 1.82 -12.96
CA LYS A 109 16.64 1.13 -13.98
C LYS A 109 15.70 0.14 -13.33
N LEU A 110 14.48 0.06 -13.83
CA LEU A 110 13.48 -0.91 -13.40
C LEU A 110 13.78 -2.27 -14.05
N ASP A 111 13.95 -3.32 -13.24
CA ASP A 111 14.23 -4.68 -13.74
C ASP A 111 12.98 -5.41 -14.25
N ALA A 112 11.83 -5.13 -13.62
CA ALA A 112 10.52 -5.66 -13.99
C ALA A 112 9.48 -4.54 -13.92
N TYR A 113 8.45 -4.59 -14.77
CA TYR A 113 7.41 -3.54 -14.79
C TYR A 113 6.50 -3.54 -13.56
N ASP A 114 6.58 -4.54 -12.69
CA ASP A 114 5.88 -4.55 -11.41
C ASP A 114 6.86 -4.19 -10.29
N LEU A 115 6.51 -3.17 -9.53
CA LEU A 115 7.32 -2.63 -8.44
C LEU A 115 6.50 -2.65 -7.15
N GLU A 116 7.06 -3.22 -6.09
CA GLU A 116 6.51 -3.11 -4.75
C GLU A 116 7.18 -1.95 -4.01
N THR A 117 6.39 -1.04 -3.44
CA THR A 117 6.90 0.15 -2.75
C THR A 117 5.92 0.68 -1.71
N ASP A 118 6.46 1.20 -0.60
CA ASP A 118 5.75 1.97 0.43
C ASP A 118 6.04 3.48 0.33
N ALA A 119 6.76 3.92 -0.71
CA ALA A 119 7.07 5.33 -0.90
C ALA A 119 5.79 6.16 -1.10
N LEU A 120 5.83 7.41 -0.64
CA LEU A 120 4.72 8.36 -0.82
C LEU A 120 4.57 8.77 -2.29
N TRP A 121 5.66 8.76 -3.04
CA TRP A 121 5.64 9.05 -4.47
C TRP A 121 6.85 8.41 -5.16
N ILE A 122 6.76 8.30 -6.48
CA ILE A 122 7.85 7.84 -7.35
C ILE A 122 7.82 8.62 -8.66
N SER A 123 8.99 9.01 -9.15
CA SER A 123 9.15 9.50 -10.53
C SER A 123 9.62 8.38 -11.43
N CYS A 124 9.06 8.26 -12.63
CA CYS A 124 9.50 7.31 -13.65
C CYS A 124 9.70 8.00 -15.00
N LEU A 125 10.76 7.62 -15.71
CA LEU A 125 11.09 8.09 -17.05
C LEU A 125 11.22 6.89 -18.00
N ALA A 126 10.45 6.88 -19.07
CA ALA A 126 10.56 5.88 -20.12
C ALA A 126 11.52 6.33 -21.22
N VAL A 127 12.38 5.43 -21.69
CA VAL A 127 13.37 5.70 -22.74
C VAL A 127 13.32 4.57 -23.77
N ASP A 128 13.32 4.96 -25.04
CA ASP A 128 13.46 4.05 -26.18
C ASP A 128 14.96 3.85 -26.47
N SER A 129 15.47 2.66 -26.20
CA SER A 129 16.89 2.31 -26.37
C SER A 129 17.36 2.40 -27.83
N THR A 130 16.44 2.35 -28.80
CA THR A 130 16.77 2.45 -30.22
C THR A 130 17.04 3.90 -30.66
N GLY A 131 16.59 4.88 -29.87
CA GLY A 131 16.68 6.30 -30.19
C GLY A 131 15.74 6.74 -31.33
N GLU A 132 14.83 5.88 -31.78
CA GLU A 132 13.87 6.23 -32.84
C GLU A 132 12.83 7.25 -32.37
N ARG A 133 12.58 7.31 -31.06
CA ARG A 133 11.58 8.17 -30.43
C ARG A 133 12.24 9.11 -29.43
N GLU A 134 11.77 10.36 -29.42
CA GLU A 134 12.21 11.35 -28.46
C GLU A 134 11.75 10.97 -27.05
N THR A 135 12.65 11.10 -26.07
CA THR A 135 12.34 10.84 -24.66
C THR A 135 11.38 11.89 -24.12
N GLY A 136 10.29 11.43 -23.49
CA GLY A 136 9.30 12.28 -22.85
C GLY A 136 9.75 12.86 -21.51
N GLN A 137 8.80 13.47 -20.79
CA GLN A 137 9.04 13.99 -19.45
C GLN A 137 8.79 12.91 -18.38
N PRO A 138 9.51 12.94 -17.24
CA PRO A 138 9.26 12.03 -16.14
C PRO A 138 7.81 12.15 -15.65
N GLN A 139 7.16 11.01 -15.42
CA GLN A 139 5.82 10.95 -14.84
C GLN A 139 5.92 10.64 -13.35
N MET A 140 5.00 11.19 -12.58
CA MET A 140 4.94 11.00 -11.14
C MET A 140 3.73 10.17 -10.76
N TRP A 141 3.94 9.17 -9.92
CA TRP A 141 2.88 8.49 -9.19
C TRP A 141 2.95 8.85 -7.71
N THR A 142 1.80 8.97 -7.06
CA THR A 142 1.67 9.31 -5.64
C THR A 142 0.82 8.24 -4.95
N ASN A 143 1.28 7.74 -3.82
CA ASN A 143 0.55 6.82 -2.96
C ASN A 143 -0.58 7.55 -2.21
N THR A 144 -1.39 6.82 -1.46
CA THR A 144 -2.38 7.40 -0.55
C THR A 144 -1.81 7.43 0.87
N LEU A 145 -1.75 8.62 1.48
CA LEU A 145 -1.36 8.82 2.87
C LEU A 145 -2.60 8.89 3.77
N GLU A 146 -2.64 8.04 4.80
CA GLU A 146 -3.78 7.88 5.71
C GLU A 146 -3.29 7.83 7.16
N VAL A 147 -4.16 8.22 8.10
CA VAL A 147 -3.93 8.02 9.54
C VAL A 147 -4.91 6.96 10.03
N LYS A 148 -4.38 5.93 10.67
CA LYS A 148 -5.15 4.95 11.44
C LYS A 148 -4.97 5.23 12.93
N TYR A 149 -5.93 4.77 13.72
CA TYR A 149 -5.88 4.87 15.17
C TYR A 149 -6.24 3.56 15.85
N ARG A 150 -5.85 3.46 17.12
CA ARG A 150 -6.26 2.41 18.03
C ARG A 150 -6.43 3.00 19.43
N LEU A 151 -7.54 2.67 20.09
CA LEU A 151 -7.78 3.01 21.49
C LEU A 151 -7.55 1.76 22.32
N PHE A 152 -6.85 1.89 23.45
CA PHE A 152 -6.55 0.78 24.36
C PHE A 152 -6.42 1.28 25.80
N ARG A 153 -6.37 0.39 26.79
CA ARG A 153 -6.11 0.74 28.20
C ARG A 153 -4.66 0.43 28.55
N GLN A 154 -4.05 1.29 29.35
CA GLN A 154 -2.78 1.02 30.03
C GLN A 154 -2.99 1.36 31.50
N GLY A 155 -3.18 0.34 32.34
CA GLY A 155 -3.70 0.52 33.70
C GLY A 155 -5.06 1.23 33.72
N GLU A 156 -5.19 2.28 34.50
CA GLU A 156 -6.42 3.07 34.61
C GLU A 156 -6.57 4.15 33.53
N GLU A 157 -5.61 4.32 32.61
CA GLU A 157 -5.65 5.36 31.58
C GLU A 157 -6.14 4.82 30.23
N ARG A 158 -7.00 5.58 29.54
CA ARG A 158 -7.39 5.32 28.15
C ARG A 158 -6.31 5.92 27.24
N MET A 159 -5.68 5.09 26.42
CA MET A 159 -4.61 5.47 25.52
C MET A 159 -5.09 5.55 24.07
N CYS A 160 -4.51 6.47 23.30
CA CYS A 160 -4.69 6.58 21.86
C CYS A 160 -3.34 6.41 21.14
N GLU A 161 -3.28 5.43 20.24
CA GLU A 161 -2.18 5.23 19.30
C GLU A 161 -2.60 5.69 17.91
N LEU A 162 -1.74 6.44 17.24
CA LEU A 162 -1.94 6.93 15.87
C LEU A 162 -0.83 6.39 14.98
N ARG A 163 -1.16 6.06 13.73
CA ARG A 163 -0.19 5.56 12.77
C ARG A 163 -0.44 6.14 11.38
N ALA A 164 0.59 6.74 10.80
CA ALA A 164 0.58 7.17 9.40
C ALA A 164 0.91 5.97 8.51
N ILE A 165 0.13 5.80 7.44
CA ILE A 165 0.26 4.74 6.46
C ILE A 165 0.37 5.38 5.07
N PRO A 166 1.44 5.13 4.30
CA PRO A 166 2.58 4.26 4.62
C PRO A 166 3.55 4.87 5.65
N SER A 167 3.84 6.16 5.55
CA SER A 167 4.68 6.88 6.53
C SER A 167 4.44 8.39 6.47
N GLY A 168 4.66 9.09 7.58
CA GLY A 168 4.50 10.53 7.68
C GLY A 168 4.51 11.04 9.13
N ASP A 169 4.77 12.32 9.31
CA ASP A 169 4.65 13.00 10.60
C ASP A 169 3.17 13.27 10.89
N ILE A 170 2.68 12.86 12.06
CA ILE A 170 1.30 13.08 12.47
C ILE A 170 1.21 14.31 13.38
N ARG A 171 0.19 15.14 13.13
CA ARG A 171 -0.31 16.13 14.09
C ARG A 171 -1.68 15.72 14.60
N TYR A 172 -1.97 16.02 15.86
CA TYR A 172 -3.25 15.71 16.48
C TYR A 172 -3.72 16.76 17.50
N THR A 173 -5.02 16.80 17.76
CA THR A 173 -5.66 17.57 18.84
C THR A 173 -6.65 16.67 19.58
N VAL A 174 -6.89 16.96 20.86
CA VAL A 174 -7.81 16.18 21.73
C VAL A 174 -9.05 16.97 22.16
N ASP A 175 -9.15 18.23 21.72
CA ASP A 175 -10.27 19.13 22.03
C ASP A 175 -11.10 19.49 20.79
N GLY A 176 -10.79 18.87 19.64
CA GLY A 176 -11.41 19.17 18.35
C GLY A 176 -10.96 20.49 17.71
N SER A 177 -9.92 21.14 18.23
CA SER A 177 -9.34 22.35 17.64
C SER A 177 -8.58 22.06 16.35
N SER A 178 -8.34 23.12 15.54
CA SER A 178 -7.67 23.00 14.23
C SER A 178 -6.22 22.52 14.35
N LEU A 179 -5.88 21.49 13.58
CA LEU A 179 -4.53 20.91 13.51
C LEU A 179 -3.45 21.89 13.03
N GLU A 180 -3.84 22.89 12.22
CA GLU A 180 -2.91 23.91 11.72
C GLU A 180 -2.46 24.87 12.83
N ILE A 181 -3.35 25.18 13.78
CA ILE A 181 -3.15 26.21 14.80
C ILE A 181 -2.62 25.60 16.10
N SER A 182 -3.20 24.49 16.53
CA SER A 182 -2.98 23.87 17.85
C SER A 182 -2.56 22.40 17.77
N GLY A 183 -2.29 21.89 16.57
CA GLY A 183 -1.88 20.49 16.38
C GLY A 183 -0.57 20.15 17.10
N HIS A 184 -0.64 19.19 18.01
CA HIS A 184 0.53 18.61 18.68
C HIS A 184 1.20 17.58 17.78
N ARG A 185 2.53 17.53 17.79
CA ARG A 185 3.28 16.48 17.08
C ARG A 185 3.10 15.15 17.82
N TYR A 186 2.66 14.12 17.11
CA TYR A 186 2.59 12.76 17.63
C TYR A 186 3.98 12.11 17.60
N ALA A 187 4.36 11.46 18.70
CA ALA A 187 5.61 10.72 18.81
C ALA A 187 5.43 9.31 19.39
N GLN A 188 4.42 9.14 20.26
CA GLN A 188 4.11 7.89 20.95
C GLN A 188 2.64 7.90 21.37
N PRO A 189 2.05 6.74 21.73
CA PRO A 189 0.71 6.70 22.30
C PRO A 189 0.55 7.67 23.48
N PHE A 190 -0.62 8.29 23.59
CA PHE A 190 -0.90 9.30 24.62
C PHE A 190 -2.17 8.96 25.40
N ALA A 191 -2.19 9.31 26.68
CA ALA A 191 -3.39 9.23 27.50
C ALA A 191 -4.42 10.24 26.97
N VAL A 192 -5.63 9.76 26.72
CA VAL A 192 -6.79 10.56 26.31
C VAL A 192 -7.35 11.23 27.57
N PRO A 193 -7.30 12.58 27.66
CA PRO A 193 -7.79 13.28 28.83
C PRO A 193 -9.29 13.03 29.08
N ASP A 194 -9.69 12.97 30.35
CA ASP A 194 -11.10 12.83 30.72
C ASP A 194 -11.97 13.95 30.11
N GLY A 195 -13.15 13.57 29.60
CA GLY A 195 -14.06 14.50 28.94
C GLY A 195 -13.69 14.83 27.48
N THR A 196 -12.63 14.23 26.93
CA THR A 196 -12.34 14.27 25.48
C THR A 196 -13.50 13.66 24.72
N LYS A 197 -14.06 14.41 23.75
CA LYS A 197 -15.13 13.92 22.86
C LYS A 197 -14.67 13.67 21.43
N LEU A 198 -13.57 14.30 21.02
CA LEU A 198 -13.12 14.29 19.64
C LEU A 198 -11.61 14.44 19.59
N ILE A 199 -10.96 13.46 18.97
CA ILE A 199 -9.57 13.54 18.56
C ILE A 199 -9.53 13.78 17.06
N LEU A 200 -8.80 14.80 16.63
CA LEU A 200 -8.49 15.04 15.22
C LEU A 200 -7.03 14.67 14.97
N ALA A 201 -6.73 14.07 13.83
CA ALA A 201 -5.36 13.77 13.44
C ALA A 201 -5.15 13.88 11.92
N GLN A 202 -3.95 14.25 11.50
CA GLN A 202 -3.57 14.31 10.10
C GLN A 202 -2.09 14.01 9.95
N ALA A 203 -1.72 13.26 8.92
CA ALA A 203 -0.34 12.97 8.57
C ALA A 203 0.15 13.89 7.44
N GLN A 204 1.43 14.24 7.49
CA GLN A 204 2.14 14.98 6.46
C GLN A 204 3.44 14.27 6.09
N GLY A 205 3.75 14.18 4.80
CA GLY A 205 5.01 13.63 4.32
C GLY A 205 5.27 14.02 2.87
N GLN A 206 6.49 14.45 2.54
CA GLN A 206 6.94 14.72 1.17
C GLN A 206 5.93 15.56 0.33
N ASN A 207 5.41 16.65 0.93
CA ASN A 207 4.39 17.56 0.38
C ASN A 207 2.96 16.99 0.21
N MET A 208 2.74 15.77 0.69
CA MET A 208 1.41 15.17 0.80
C MET A 208 0.84 15.40 2.20
N VAL A 209 -0.48 15.53 2.24
CA VAL A 209 -1.25 15.68 3.48
C VAL A 209 -2.40 14.68 3.42
N SER A 210 -2.59 13.91 4.49
CA SER A 210 -3.70 12.96 4.57
C SER A 210 -5.04 13.68 4.70
N ARG A 211 -6.12 12.93 4.51
CA ARG A 211 -7.41 13.38 5.04
C ARG A 211 -7.33 13.51 6.56
N GLU A 212 -8.10 14.43 7.11
CA GLU A 212 -8.28 14.55 8.55
C GLU A 212 -9.01 13.29 9.06
N LEU A 213 -8.35 12.58 9.96
CA LEU A 213 -8.96 11.52 10.77
C LEU A 213 -9.74 12.17 11.90
N ARG A 214 -11.00 11.74 12.07
CA ARG A 214 -11.88 12.16 13.16
C ARG A 214 -12.21 10.93 14.00
N VAL A 215 -11.82 10.97 15.26
CA VAL A 215 -12.10 9.90 16.23
C VAL A 215 -13.02 10.46 17.29
N GLU A 216 -14.28 10.03 17.24
CA GLU A 216 -15.25 10.35 18.29
C GLU A 216 -14.97 9.46 19.49
N ILE A 217 -14.86 10.09 20.65
CA ILE A 217 -14.61 9.41 21.93
C ILE A 217 -15.95 9.40 22.65
N SER A 218 -16.54 8.21 22.78
CA SER A 218 -17.78 8.04 23.52
C SER A 218 -17.49 7.49 24.92
N ASP A 219 -18.33 7.88 25.89
CA ASP A 219 -18.34 7.30 27.24
C ASP A 219 -18.88 5.86 27.21
N GLU A 220 -19.66 5.53 26.17
CA GLU A 220 -20.29 4.23 25.92
C GLU A 220 -19.47 3.29 25.03
N ASP A 221 -18.21 3.63 24.71
CA ASP A 221 -17.27 2.67 24.11
C ASP A 221 -16.94 1.63 25.20
N HIS A 222 -17.92 0.79 25.51
CA HIS A 222 -18.00 -0.15 26.63
C HIS A 222 -17.73 -1.59 26.17
N ASP A 223 -17.16 -1.79 24.99
CA ASP A 223 -16.60 -3.11 24.61
C ASP A 223 -15.19 -3.32 25.20
N TYR A 224 -14.90 -2.68 26.34
CA TYR A 224 -13.69 -2.97 27.11
C TYR A 224 -14.09 -3.77 28.34
N VAL A 225 -13.52 -4.97 28.44
CA VAL A 225 -13.62 -5.79 29.64
C VAL A 225 -13.10 -5.00 30.83
N ARG A 226 -13.96 -4.75 31.83
CA ARG A 226 -13.49 -4.28 33.13
C ARG A 226 -12.85 -5.45 33.85
N ILE A 227 -11.53 -5.49 33.80
CA ILE A 227 -10.73 -6.49 34.49
C ILE A 227 -10.33 -5.90 35.84
N ASP A 228 -10.67 -6.59 36.93
CA ASP A 228 -10.18 -6.26 38.26
C ASP A 228 -8.68 -6.58 38.31
N ALA A 229 -7.85 -5.55 38.53
CA ALA A 229 -6.40 -5.70 38.48
C ALA A 229 -5.87 -6.66 39.56
N SER A 230 -6.59 -6.83 40.67
CA SER A 230 -6.15 -7.62 41.82
C SER A 230 -6.62 -9.08 41.82
N VAL A 231 -7.50 -9.43 40.87
CA VAL A 231 -8.10 -10.76 40.76
C VAL A 231 -7.42 -11.54 39.62
N PRO A 232 -7.07 -12.83 39.81
CA PRO A 232 -6.57 -13.67 38.72
C PRO A 232 -7.48 -13.63 37.50
N ALA A 233 -6.91 -13.74 36.30
CA ALA A 233 -7.68 -13.70 35.07
C ALA A 233 -7.26 -14.81 34.11
N ILE A 234 -8.23 -15.38 33.40
CA ILE A 234 -8.00 -16.28 32.27
C ILE A 234 -8.44 -15.56 31.00
N TRP A 235 -7.55 -15.49 30.02
CA TRP A 235 -7.85 -14.99 28.69
C TRP A 235 -7.94 -16.15 27.70
N ARG A 236 -9.16 -16.46 27.26
CA ARG A 236 -9.50 -17.50 26.30
C ARG A 236 -9.44 -16.93 24.89
N ARG A 237 -8.23 -16.87 24.33
CA ARG A 237 -8.00 -16.50 22.94
C ARG A 237 -6.98 -17.41 22.30
N ARG A 238 -7.32 -17.89 21.10
CA ARG A 238 -6.39 -18.62 20.25
C ARG A 238 -5.27 -17.72 19.77
N LEU A 239 -4.03 -18.05 20.12
CA LEU A 239 -2.83 -17.38 19.62
C LEU A 239 -1.89 -18.40 18.96
N GLU A 240 -1.39 -18.05 17.77
CA GLU A 240 -0.58 -18.94 16.93
C GLU A 240 0.72 -18.26 16.50
N ARG A 241 1.86 -18.94 16.68
CA ARG A 241 3.21 -18.52 16.28
C ARG A 241 3.77 -19.58 15.34
N ASP A 242 4.03 -19.21 14.09
CA ASP A 242 4.36 -20.18 13.04
C ASP A 242 5.87 -20.37 12.84
N SER A 243 6.66 -19.51 13.47
CA SER A 243 8.11 -19.54 13.38
C SER A 243 8.77 -19.79 14.74
N THR A 244 10.00 -20.31 14.67
CA THR A 244 10.81 -20.51 15.87
C THR A 244 11.11 -19.20 16.56
N ALA A 245 11.51 -18.16 15.82
CA ALA A 245 11.84 -16.86 16.43
C ALA A 245 10.64 -16.28 17.17
N GLU A 246 9.48 -16.18 16.50
CA GLU A 246 8.25 -15.69 17.11
C GLU A 246 7.81 -16.50 18.33
N THR A 247 7.98 -17.83 18.29
CA THR A 247 7.64 -18.70 19.43
C THR A 247 8.49 -18.35 20.65
N TYR A 248 9.81 -18.21 20.50
CA TYR A 248 10.68 -17.94 21.63
C TYR A 248 10.56 -16.49 22.14
N GLU A 249 10.41 -15.51 21.24
CA GLU A 249 10.11 -14.12 21.60
C GLU A 249 8.78 -14.03 22.37
N PHE A 250 7.74 -14.73 21.91
CA PHE A 250 6.46 -14.79 22.60
C PHE A 250 6.61 -15.40 24.01
N LEU A 251 7.38 -16.49 24.16
CA LEU A 251 7.62 -17.10 25.48
C LEU A 251 8.38 -16.19 26.44
N GLU A 252 9.25 -15.29 25.96
CA GLU A 252 9.90 -14.27 26.78
C GLU A 252 8.88 -13.24 27.31
N VAL A 253 7.93 -12.81 26.48
CA VAL A 253 6.84 -11.91 26.91
C VAL A 253 5.92 -12.62 27.92
N VAL A 254 5.55 -13.88 27.68
CA VAL A 254 4.71 -14.65 28.63
C VAL A 254 5.40 -14.78 29.99
N GLU A 255 6.72 -15.03 29.99
CA GLU A 255 7.52 -15.13 31.21
C GLU A 255 7.63 -13.79 31.95
N LYS A 256 7.76 -12.67 31.23
CA LYS A 256 7.77 -11.31 31.80
C LYS A 256 6.53 -11.03 32.66
N TYR A 257 5.37 -11.54 32.26
CA TYR A 257 4.08 -11.37 32.96
C TYR A 257 3.67 -12.57 33.81
N SER A 258 4.59 -13.51 34.08
CA SER A 258 4.34 -14.72 34.88
C SER A 258 3.10 -15.51 34.45
N ALA A 259 2.74 -15.45 33.16
CA ALA A 259 1.55 -16.11 32.65
C ALA A 259 1.83 -17.58 32.33
N VAL A 260 0.78 -18.40 32.38
CA VAL A 260 0.82 -19.82 31.98
C VAL A 260 -0.12 -20.06 30.81
N LEU A 261 0.27 -20.99 29.93
CA LEU A 261 -0.34 -21.23 28.62
C LEU A 261 -1.27 -22.45 28.69
N GLY A 262 -2.52 -22.33 28.27
CA GLY A 262 -3.52 -23.40 28.22
C GLY A 262 -3.89 -23.79 26.80
N GLY A 263 -4.34 -25.03 26.58
CA GLY A 263 -4.70 -25.53 25.25
C GLY A 263 -3.50 -25.61 24.29
N LEU A 264 -2.34 -25.96 24.86
CA LEU A 264 -1.06 -25.91 24.18
C LEU A 264 -0.97 -26.93 23.03
N GLN A 265 -0.63 -26.45 21.83
CA GLN A 265 -0.22 -27.28 20.69
C GLN A 265 1.19 -26.87 20.24
N ILE A 266 2.18 -27.75 20.44
CA ILE A 266 3.54 -27.57 19.92
C ILE A 266 3.69 -28.42 18.68
N ASN A 267 4.02 -27.80 17.55
CA ASN A 267 4.29 -28.48 16.30
C ASN A 267 5.76 -28.30 15.91
N ILE A 268 6.49 -29.40 15.70
CA ILE A 268 7.86 -29.37 15.18
C ILE A 268 7.89 -30.07 13.84
N GLY A 269 8.22 -29.32 12.78
CA GLY A 269 8.23 -29.81 11.41
C GLY A 269 9.56 -29.60 10.70
N LYS A 270 9.96 -30.58 9.89
CA LYS A 270 11.03 -30.45 8.89
C LYS A 270 10.71 -31.32 7.68
N GLU A 271 10.55 -30.69 6.52
CA GLU A 271 10.14 -31.36 5.28
C GLU A 271 8.85 -32.19 5.49
N SER A 272 8.91 -33.52 5.39
CA SER A 272 7.78 -34.43 5.57
C SER A 272 7.66 -35.03 6.98
N ARG A 273 8.59 -34.71 7.88
CA ARG A 273 8.59 -35.21 9.27
C ARG A 273 8.00 -34.16 10.18
N TRP A 274 7.08 -34.59 11.05
CA TRP A 274 6.47 -33.71 12.04
C TRP A 274 6.19 -34.46 13.35
N ILE A 275 6.21 -33.71 14.44
CA ILE A 275 5.74 -34.14 15.76
C ILE A 275 4.80 -33.06 16.26
N THR A 276 3.63 -33.47 16.75
CA THR A 276 2.70 -32.57 17.43
C THR A 276 2.46 -33.08 18.84
N PHE A 277 2.60 -32.18 19.79
CA PHE A 277 2.08 -32.34 21.15
C PHE A 277 0.85 -31.46 21.29
N ALA A 278 -0.19 -31.99 21.91
CA ALA A 278 -1.42 -31.25 22.18
C ALA A 278 -1.86 -31.53 23.63
N ALA A 279 -2.28 -30.49 24.32
CA ALA A 279 -2.92 -30.54 25.63
C ALA A 279 -4.30 -29.87 25.54
N ASP A 280 -5.21 -30.25 26.43
CA ASP A 280 -6.52 -29.62 26.51
C ASP A 280 -6.44 -28.20 27.09
N GLU A 281 -7.52 -27.43 26.94
CA GLU A 281 -7.60 -26.03 27.34
C GLU A 281 -7.45 -25.80 28.86
N GLN A 282 -7.69 -26.82 29.69
CA GLN A 282 -7.58 -26.74 31.16
C GLN A 282 -6.20 -27.14 31.66
N THR A 283 -5.34 -27.70 30.81
CA THR A 283 -3.96 -28.05 31.15
C THR A 283 -3.06 -26.86 30.86
N PHE A 284 -2.66 -26.15 31.91
CA PHE A 284 -1.76 -24.99 31.82
C PHE A 284 -0.28 -25.38 32.01
N GLN A 285 0.60 -24.82 31.19
CA GLN A 285 2.05 -25.00 31.28
C GLN A 285 2.78 -23.65 31.34
N SER A 286 3.87 -23.62 32.09
CA SER A 286 4.79 -22.48 32.15
C SER A 286 5.65 -22.37 30.88
N PRO A 287 6.18 -21.17 30.55
CA PRO A 287 7.13 -21.01 29.45
C PRO A 287 8.34 -21.94 29.55
N ALA A 288 8.83 -22.20 30.77
CA ALA A 288 9.94 -23.11 31.01
C ALA A 288 9.62 -24.55 30.59
N GLU A 289 8.42 -25.05 30.92
CA GLU A 289 7.97 -26.39 30.53
C GLU A 289 7.78 -26.49 29.01
N VAL A 290 7.21 -25.47 28.37
CA VAL A 290 7.08 -25.42 26.90
C VAL A 290 8.45 -25.48 26.22
N ARG A 291 9.44 -24.74 26.72
CA ARG A 291 10.82 -24.79 26.20
C ARG A 291 11.45 -26.18 26.37
N GLN A 292 11.20 -26.84 27.50
CA GLN A 292 11.68 -28.20 27.74
C GLN A 292 11.04 -29.21 26.77
N LEU A 293 9.73 -29.15 26.55
CA LEU A 293 9.02 -29.99 25.58
C LEU A 293 9.54 -29.77 24.15
N ALA A 294 9.71 -28.51 23.74
CA ALA A 294 10.26 -28.18 22.43
C ALA A 294 11.69 -28.70 22.26
N SER A 295 12.51 -28.64 23.32
CA SER A 295 13.87 -29.21 23.31
C SER A 295 13.85 -30.72 23.12
N LEU A 296 12.97 -31.43 23.85
CA LEU A 296 12.83 -32.89 23.73
C LEU A 296 12.42 -33.30 22.32
N PHE A 297 11.44 -32.62 21.72
CA PHE A 297 11.00 -32.94 20.36
C PHE A 297 12.07 -32.61 19.31
N ARG A 298 12.94 -31.62 19.55
CA ARG A 298 14.10 -31.33 18.70
C ARG A 298 15.19 -32.39 18.74
N GLU A 299 15.28 -33.19 19.81
CA GLU A 299 16.15 -34.37 19.82
C GLU A 299 15.68 -35.42 18.80
N VAL A 300 14.36 -35.48 18.54
CA VAL A 300 13.76 -36.40 17.57
C VAL A 300 13.75 -35.82 16.14
N ILE A 301 13.45 -34.52 15.98
CA ILE A 301 13.52 -33.79 14.71
C ILE A 301 14.54 -32.64 14.83
N PRO A 302 15.84 -32.91 14.59
CA PRO A 302 16.87 -31.89 14.62
C PRO A 302 16.63 -30.79 13.58
N SER A 303 16.78 -29.54 14.02
CA SER A 303 16.54 -28.34 13.20
C SER A 303 15.12 -28.22 12.64
N GLY A 304 14.13 -28.84 13.29
CA GLY A 304 12.73 -28.59 12.96
C GLY A 304 12.28 -27.19 13.38
N VAL A 305 11.41 -26.58 12.57
CA VAL A 305 10.73 -25.33 12.91
C VAL A 305 9.75 -25.63 14.04
N VAL A 306 9.88 -24.91 15.14
CA VAL A 306 8.92 -24.94 16.25
C VAL A 306 7.84 -23.90 15.98
N ALA A 307 6.60 -24.37 15.91
CA ALA A 307 5.40 -23.56 15.91
C ALA A 307 4.59 -23.86 17.18
N LEU A 308 3.87 -22.85 17.66
CA LEU A 308 3.16 -22.86 18.92
C LEU A 308 1.75 -22.32 18.71
N THR A 309 0.74 -23.09 19.12
CA THR A 309 -0.63 -22.61 19.27
C THR A 309 -1.04 -22.76 20.73
N ILE A 310 -1.81 -21.81 21.24
CA ILE A 310 -2.46 -21.87 22.55
C ILE A 310 -3.91 -21.44 22.39
N GLU A 311 -4.78 -21.87 23.29
CA GLU A 311 -6.20 -21.50 23.29
C GLU A 311 -6.57 -20.62 24.49
N ALA A 312 -5.75 -20.65 25.55
CA ALA A 312 -5.95 -19.81 26.74
C ALA A 312 -4.63 -19.39 27.38
N MET A 313 -4.69 -18.34 28.19
CA MET A 313 -3.61 -17.95 29.09
C MET A 313 -4.18 -17.61 30.45
N LYS A 314 -3.46 -17.94 31.51
CA LYS A 314 -3.84 -17.60 32.88
C LYS A 314 -2.78 -16.69 33.51
N PHE A 315 -3.27 -15.65 34.17
CA PHE A 315 -2.51 -14.62 34.86
C PHE A 315 -2.88 -14.63 36.34
N ASP A 316 -1.89 -14.44 37.21
CA ASP A 316 -2.12 -14.35 38.66
C ASP A 316 -2.83 -13.05 39.04
N GLN A 317 -2.70 -12.00 38.24
CA GLN A 317 -3.38 -10.71 38.42
C GLN A 317 -3.98 -10.23 37.10
N GLY A 318 -5.19 -9.67 37.15
CA GLY A 318 -5.84 -9.07 36.00
C GLY A 318 -5.08 -7.87 35.43
N GLY A 319 -4.27 -7.19 36.25
CA GLY A 319 -3.37 -6.13 35.80
C GLY A 319 -2.31 -6.66 34.83
N ASP A 320 -1.75 -7.84 35.08
CA ASP A 320 -0.77 -8.47 34.20
C ASP A 320 -1.38 -8.82 32.84
N LEU A 321 -2.64 -9.28 32.81
CA LEU A 321 -3.37 -9.50 31.56
C LEU A 321 -3.55 -8.20 30.76
N GLN A 322 -3.93 -7.10 31.43
CA GLN A 322 -4.10 -5.81 30.76
C GLN A 322 -2.79 -5.32 30.15
N GLU A 323 -1.69 -5.40 30.88
CA GLU A 323 -0.36 -5.00 30.39
C GLU A 323 0.13 -5.91 29.26
N PHE A 324 -0.04 -7.22 29.40
CA PHE A 324 0.31 -8.21 28.39
C PHE A 324 -0.45 -7.99 27.07
N ALA A 325 -1.76 -7.78 27.14
CA ALA A 325 -2.58 -7.46 25.96
C ALA A 325 -2.12 -6.15 25.30
N GLY A 326 -1.74 -5.16 26.11
CA GLY A 326 -1.12 -3.92 25.63
C GLY A 326 0.18 -4.17 24.86
N GLU A 327 1.08 -5.00 25.37
CA GLU A 327 2.36 -5.35 24.74
C GLU A 327 2.17 -6.13 23.44
N LEU A 328 1.23 -7.09 23.41
CA LEU A 328 0.85 -7.81 22.19
C LEU A 328 0.05 -6.96 21.20
N ARG A 329 -0.32 -5.74 21.59
CA ARG A 329 -1.22 -4.87 20.84
C ARG A 329 -2.58 -5.51 20.52
N ALA A 330 -3.06 -6.37 21.42
CA ALA A 330 -4.34 -7.05 21.33
C ALA A 330 -5.43 -6.26 22.08
N SER A 331 -6.65 -6.21 21.53
CA SER A 331 -7.85 -5.82 22.28
C SER A 331 -8.34 -7.01 23.13
N LEU A 332 -8.97 -6.75 24.27
CA LEU A 332 -9.63 -7.79 25.09
C LEU A 332 -11.15 -7.69 24.88
N GLU A 333 -11.80 -8.84 24.66
CA GLU A 333 -13.25 -8.94 24.48
C GLU A 333 -13.91 -9.57 25.72
N ALA A 334 -15.12 -9.13 26.07
CA ALA A 334 -15.75 -9.46 27.36
C ALA A 334 -16.09 -10.95 27.51
N ASP A 335 -16.33 -11.64 26.41
CA ASP A 335 -16.59 -13.07 26.35
C ASP A 335 -15.33 -13.94 26.36
N GLU A 336 -14.14 -13.34 26.19
CA GLU A 336 -12.86 -14.03 26.24
C GLU A 336 -12.19 -14.01 27.62
N VAL A 337 -12.64 -13.14 28.54
CA VAL A 337 -11.97 -12.96 29.83
C VAL A 337 -12.83 -13.50 30.97
N GLU A 338 -12.22 -14.37 31.78
CA GLU A 338 -12.82 -14.99 32.96
C GLU A 338 -12.06 -14.55 34.23
N GLN A 339 -12.78 -14.06 35.25
CA GLN A 339 -12.27 -13.66 36.57
C GLN A 339 -13.12 -14.20 37.71
#